data_AF-Q3AR87-F1
#
_entry.id   AF-Q3AR87-F1
#
_cell.length_a   1.000
_cell.length_b   1.000
_cell.length_c   1.000
_cell.angle_alpha   90.00
_cell.angle_beta   90.00
_cell.angle_gamma   90.00
#
_symmetry.space_group_name_H-M   'P 1'
#
loop_
_entity.id
_entity.type
_entity.pdbx_description
1 polymer ?
#
loop_
_entity_poly.entity_id
_entity_poly.type
_entity_poly.pdbx_seq_one_letter_code
_entity_poly.pdbx_strand_id
1 'polypeptide(L)'
;MIRLHVTAEGQKYMEHDQPIKNLLQMVGEQNPELINDGWETAPSKRIINEIPEYDKVSSGVLVTEKIGLSILRKKCRHFHEWLIRLEQLGETM
;
A
#
# COMPACT_ATOMS: atom_id res chain seq x y z
N MET A 1 -26.39 -2.21 -3.94
CA MET A 1 -25.89 -3.43 -4.62
C MET A 1 -24.35 -3.37 -4.66
N ILE A 2 -23.70 -3.26 -3.49
CA ILE A 2 -22.22 -3.24 -3.39
C ILE A 2 -21.80 -4.66 -3.03
N ARG A 3 -21.78 -5.52 -4.04
CA ARG A 3 -21.25 -6.87 -3.93
C ARG A 3 -20.61 -7.22 -5.26
N LEU A 4 -19.45 -6.62 -5.50
CA LEU A 4 -18.62 -6.93 -6.65
C LEU A 4 -17.19 -7.17 -6.14
N HIS A 5 -16.87 -8.46 -6.05
CA HIS A 5 -15.54 -9.01 -6.38
C HIS A 5 -14.37 -8.87 -5.38
N VAL A 6 -14.58 -9.15 -4.09
CA VAL A 6 -13.46 -9.62 -3.23
C VAL A 6 -13.32 -11.15 -3.38
N THR A 7 -12.96 -11.69 -4.56
CA THR A 7 -12.76 -13.15 -4.71
C THR A 7 -11.83 -13.60 -5.87
N ALA A 8 -10.82 -12.84 -6.27
CA ALA A 8 -9.75 -13.41 -7.13
C ALA A 8 -8.42 -12.65 -7.05
N GLU A 9 -8.46 -11.33 -7.00
CA GLU A 9 -7.25 -10.53 -7.23
C GLU A 9 -6.32 -10.42 -6.02
N GLY A 10 -6.81 -10.65 -4.80
CA GLY A 10 -5.96 -10.69 -3.60
C GLY A 10 -4.94 -11.83 -3.58
N GLN A 11 -5.09 -12.81 -4.49
CA GLN A 11 -4.14 -13.91 -4.73
C GLN A 11 -3.28 -13.69 -5.98
N LYS A 12 -3.56 -12.66 -6.79
CA LYS A 12 -2.97 -12.46 -8.13
C LYS A 12 -1.45 -12.41 -8.16
N TYR A 13 -0.82 -12.00 -7.07
CA TYR A 13 0.64 -11.86 -6.99
C TYR A 13 1.29 -12.80 -5.96
N MET A 14 0.53 -13.69 -5.32
CA MET A 14 1.05 -14.59 -4.29
C MET A 14 2.01 -15.64 -4.85
N GLU A 15 2.04 -15.83 -6.18
CA GLU A 15 2.96 -16.75 -6.86
C GLU A 15 4.35 -16.12 -7.12
N HIS A 16 4.53 -14.81 -6.89
CA HIS A 16 5.79 -14.11 -7.09
C HIS A 16 6.66 -14.08 -5.82
N ASP A 17 6.94 -15.24 -5.24
CA ASP A 17 7.72 -15.36 -3.99
C ASP A 17 9.07 -14.63 -4.05
N GLN A 18 9.81 -14.78 -5.16
CA GLN A 18 11.13 -14.16 -5.29
C GLN A 18 11.05 -12.64 -5.55
N PRO A 19 10.24 -12.13 -6.49
CA PRO A 19 10.00 -10.68 -6.63
C PRO A 19 9.52 -10.01 -5.33
N ILE A 20 8.63 -10.66 -4.59
CA ILE A 20 8.16 -10.15 -3.29
C ILE A 20 9.30 -10.08 -2.28
N LYS A 21 10.16 -11.10 -2.20
CA LYS A 21 11.34 -11.07 -1.33
C LYS A 21 12.29 -9.92 -1.69
N ASN A 22 12.54 -9.70 -2.99
CA ASN A 22 13.37 -8.58 -3.45
C ASN A 22 12.77 -7.24 -3.00
N LEU A 23 11.47 -7.04 -3.21
CA LEU A 23 10.76 -5.83 -2.77
C LEU A 23 10.82 -5.64 -1.25
N LEU A 24 10.64 -6.70 -0.47
CA LEU A 24 10.77 -6.65 0.99
C LEU A 24 12.19 -6.26 1.42
N GLN A 25 13.22 -6.76 0.74
CA GLN A 25 14.60 -6.38 1.00
C GLN A 25 14.87 -4.90 0.67
N MET A 26 14.29 -4.38 -0.42
CA MET A 26 14.41 -2.95 -0.78
C MET A 26 13.78 -2.03 0.26
N VAL A 27 12.67 -2.45 0.88
CA VAL A 27 11.99 -1.68 1.94
C VAL A 27 12.74 -1.81 3.28
N GLY A 28 13.14 -3.03 3.64
CA GLY A 28 13.67 -3.35 4.96
C GLY A 28 12.64 -3.14 6.06
N GLU A 29 13.09 -2.74 7.26
CA GLU A 29 12.22 -2.43 8.41
C GLU A 29 11.87 -0.93 8.52
N GLN A 30 12.14 -0.17 7.46
CA GLN A 30 12.07 1.29 7.47
C GLN A 30 10.61 1.78 7.43
N ASN A 31 10.39 3.06 7.76
CA ASN A 31 9.07 3.67 7.60
C ASN A 31 8.68 3.64 6.10
N PRO A 32 7.53 3.01 5.73
CA PRO A 32 7.09 2.92 4.33
C PRO A 32 6.90 4.28 3.65
N GLU A 33 6.72 5.37 4.41
CA GLU A 33 6.63 6.72 3.88
C GLU A 33 7.95 7.24 3.29
N LEU A 34 9.08 6.62 3.64
CA LEU A 34 10.42 7.10 3.25
C LEU A 34 10.94 6.48 1.96
N ILE A 35 10.26 5.50 1.36
CA ILE A 35 10.78 4.76 0.19
C ILE A 35 10.59 5.50 -1.16
N ASN A 36 9.96 6.66 -1.16
CA ASN A 36 9.70 7.43 -2.38
C ASN A 36 10.90 8.32 -2.76
N ASP A 37 11.98 7.70 -3.22
CA ASP A 37 13.28 8.35 -3.45
C ASP A 37 13.43 9.06 -4.81
N GLY A 38 12.39 9.11 -5.65
CA GLY A 38 12.46 9.76 -6.96
C GLY A 38 11.52 9.17 -8.02
N TRP A 39 11.54 9.75 -9.21
CA TRP A 39 10.63 9.37 -10.31
C TRP A 39 10.81 7.91 -10.76
N GLU A 40 12.06 7.44 -10.87
CA GLU A 40 12.38 6.07 -11.28
C GLU A 40 12.32 5.06 -10.12
N THR A 41 12.46 5.53 -8.89
CA THR A 41 12.53 4.70 -7.67
C THR A 41 11.27 4.77 -6.83
N ALA A 42 10.20 5.39 -7.36
CA ALA A 42 8.90 5.41 -6.70
C ALA A 42 8.37 3.99 -6.43
N PRO A 43 7.56 3.77 -5.37
CA PRO A 43 7.12 2.43 -4.99
C PRO A 43 6.48 1.64 -6.13
N SER A 44 5.59 2.27 -6.92
CA SER A 44 4.96 1.60 -8.05
C SER A 44 5.96 1.23 -9.17
N LYS A 45 7.05 1.97 -9.33
CA LYS A 45 8.08 1.65 -10.34
C LYS A 45 8.95 0.47 -9.90
N ARG A 46 9.30 0.40 -8.61
CA ARG A 46 9.97 -0.77 -8.04
C ARG A 46 9.14 -2.05 -8.22
N ILE A 47 7.84 -1.98 -7.93
CA ILE A 47 6.95 -3.14 -8.09
C ILE A 47 6.82 -3.53 -9.57
N ILE A 48 6.61 -2.58 -10.48
CA ILE A 48 6.50 -2.87 -11.93
C ILE A 48 7.79 -3.49 -12.48
N ASN A 49 8.96 -3.08 -11.99
CA ASN A 49 10.23 -3.64 -12.44
C ASN A 49 10.40 -5.11 -12.01
N GLU A 50 9.89 -5.48 -10.84
CA GLU A 50 9.95 -6.86 -10.31
C GLU A 50 8.78 -7.72 -10.78
N ILE A 51 7.60 -7.11 -11.00
CA ILE A 51 6.34 -7.76 -11.38
C ILE A 51 5.70 -6.91 -12.51
N PRO A 52 6.05 -7.16 -13.79
CA PRO A 52 5.60 -6.36 -14.93
C PRO A 52 4.07 -6.27 -15.12
N GLU A 53 3.34 -7.28 -14.67
CA GLU A 53 1.87 -7.37 -14.72
C GLU A 53 1.15 -6.61 -13.58
N TYR A 54 1.90 -5.94 -12.70
CA TYR A 54 1.35 -5.17 -11.60
C TYR A 54 0.45 -4.03 -12.10
N ASP A 55 -0.85 -4.14 -11.80
CA ASP A 55 -1.79 -3.05 -11.99
C ASP A 55 -1.88 -2.20 -10.72
N LYS A 56 -1.39 -0.97 -10.79
CA LYS A 56 -1.37 -0.03 -9.66
C LYS A 56 -2.76 0.28 -9.10
N VAL A 57 -3.77 0.41 -9.97
CA VAL A 57 -5.08 0.94 -9.55
C VAL A 57 -5.84 -0.11 -8.78
N SER A 58 -6.10 -1.27 -9.40
CA SER A 58 -6.91 -2.33 -8.79
C SER A 58 -6.18 -2.97 -7.60
N SER A 59 -4.88 -3.27 -7.78
CA SER A 59 -4.08 -3.90 -6.72
C SER A 59 -3.89 -2.99 -5.52
N GLY A 60 -3.74 -1.67 -5.74
CA GLY A 60 -3.62 -0.70 -4.66
C GLY A 60 -4.84 -0.70 -3.75
N VAL A 61 -6.05 -0.64 -4.33
CA VAL A 61 -7.30 -0.66 -3.56
C VAL A 61 -7.43 -1.93 -2.73
N LEU A 62 -7.20 -3.10 -3.33
CA LEU A 62 -7.33 -4.40 -2.67
C LEU A 62 -6.31 -4.59 -1.54
N VAL A 63 -5.06 -4.16 -1.75
CA VAL A 63 -4.00 -4.24 -0.73
C VAL A 63 -4.31 -3.30 0.43
N THR A 64 -4.74 -2.06 0.15
CA THR A 64 -5.15 -1.11 1.20
C THR A 64 -6.33 -1.64 2.00
N GLU A 65 -7.34 -2.23 1.35
CA GLU A 65 -8.48 -2.87 2.02
C GLU A 65 -8.02 -4.02 2.93
N LYS A 66 -7.13 -4.89 2.45
CA LYS A 66 -6.62 -6.04 3.21
C LYS A 66 -5.74 -5.64 4.40
N ILE A 67 -4.91 -4.60 4.24
CA ILE A 67 -4.07 -4.06 5.33
C ILE A 67 -4.95 -3.39 6.39
N GLY A 68 -5.94 -2.62 5.95
CA GLY A 68 -6.87 -1.93 6.84
C GLY A 68 -6.28 -0.68 7.51
N LEU A 69 -7.18 0.17 8.00
CA LEU A 69 -6.85 1.50 8.49
C LEU A 69 -5.95 1.49 9.75
N SER A 70 -6.14 0.54 10.65
CA SER A 70 -5.40 0.46 11.92
C SER A 70 -3.90 0.23 11.68
N ILE A 71 -3.55 -0.67 10.76
CA ILE A 71 -2.16 -0.97 10.40
C ILE A 71 -1.55 0.23 9.67
N LEU A 72 -2.29 0.83 8.73
CA LEU A 72 -1.82 2.02 8.00
C LEU A 72 -1.50 3.17 8.96
N ARG A 73 -2.36 3.45 9.94
CA ARG A 73 -2.09 4.44 11.00
C ARG A 73 -0.84 4.12 11.82
N LYS A 74 -0.64 2.84 12.17
CA LYS A 74 0.50 2.42 12.99
C LYS A 74 1.83 2.51 12.24
N LYS A 75 1.84 2.24 10.95
CA LYS A 75 3.06 2.15 10.13
C LYS A 75 3.41 3.45 9.41
N CYS A 76 2.42 4.29 9.09
CA CYS A 76 2.58 5.53 8.35
C CYS A 76 2.27 6.72 9.26
N ARG A 77 3.32 7.32 9.85
CA ARG A 77 3.17 8.39 10.86
C ARG A 77 2.54 9.65 10.28
N HIS A 78 3.00 10.12 9.12
CA HIS A 78 2.44 11.33 8.51
C HIS A 78 1.00 11.12 8.06
N PHE A 79 0.65 9.93 7.54
CA PHE A 79 -0.73 9.60 7.23
C PHE A 79 -1.63 9.61 8.48
N HIS A 80 -1.14 9.05 9.59
CA HIS A 80 -1.85 9.07 10.86
C HIS A 80 -2.09 10.49 11.38
N GLU A 81 -1.05 11.34 11.37
CA GLU A 81 -1.14 12.74 11.80
C GLU A 81 -2.11 13.54 10.94
N TRP A 82 -2.06 13.36 9.62
CA TRP A 82 -3.00 13.99 8.69
C TRP A 82 -4.45 13.58 8.99
N LEU A 83 -4.68 12.29 9.24
CA LEU A 83 -6.01 11.78 9.51
C LEU A 83 -6.57 12.26 10.87
N ILE A 84 -5.74 12.38 11.91
CA ILE A 84 -6.13 13.01 13.19
C ILE A 84 -6.63 14.43 12.94
N ARG A 85 -5.89 15.23 12.14
CA ARG A 85 -6.29 16.61 11.84
C ARG A 85 -7.65 16.66 11.14
N LEU A 86 -7.93 15.72 10.23
CA LEU A 86 -9.23 15.64 9.56
C LEU A 86 -10.37 15.26 10.50
N GLU A 87 -10.14 14.29 11.41
CA GLU A 87 -11.13 13.86 12.39
C GLU A 87 -11.52 15.02 13.34
N GLN A 88 -10.54 15.82 13.74
CA GLN A 88 -10.74 17.00 14.59
C GLN A 88 -11.54 18.12 13.91
N LEU A 89 -11.61 18.18 12.57
CA LEU A 89 -12.44 19.16 11.86
C LEU A 89 -13.94 18.84 11.95
N GLY A 90 -14.29 17.57 12.16
CA GLY A 90 -15.67 17.11 12.29
C GLY A 90 -16.18 17.07 13.74
N GLU A 91 -15.27 17.17 14.72
CA GLU A 91 -15.62 17.28 16.13
C GLU A 91 -16.15 18.70 16.41
N THR A 92 -17.44 18.89 16.15
CA THR A 92 -18.17 20.04 16.68
C THR A 92 -18.39 19.77 18.16
N MET A 93 -17.98 20.73 19.01
CA MET A 93 -18.25 20.72 20.47
C MET A 93 -19.73 20.50 20.78
#